data_AF-A0A9W4T5E9-F1
#
_entry.id   AF-A0A9W4T5E9-F1
#
_cell.length_a   1.000
_cell.length_b   1.000
_cell.length_c   1.000
_cell.angle_alpha   90.00
_cell.angle_beta   90.00
_cell.angle_gamma   90.00
#
_symmetry.space_group_name_H-M   'P 1'
#
loop_
_entity.id
_entity.type
_entity.pdbx_description
1 polymer ?
#
loop_
_entity_poly.entity_id
_entity_poly.type
_entity_poly.pdbx_seq_one_letter_code
_entity_poly.pdbx_strand_id
1 'polypeptide(L)'
;KAIQAIQENNFETASDYLYSFYRKVARENGIQLSRWSTINKYIRKKSEQTNPLCLHEFFVSIKDFCSLEDFTTLSDRFPISAFLRDRTLILTWDIETYASQMEEFAEVLEQKNKVFMIGMTLHCKDDPKLLKQICIVGVETAPDPRW
;
A
#
# COMPACT_ATOMS: atom_id res chain seq x y z
N LYS A 1 -16.62 -7.46 -26.49
CA LYS A 1 -16.76 -8.93 -26.64
C LYS A 1 -16.81 -9.64 -25.27
N ALA A 2 -15.80 -9.53 -24.40
CA ALA A 2 -15.84 -10.21 -23.08
C ALA A 2 -16.93 -9.68 -22.13
N ILE A 3 -17.09 -8.35 -21.99
CA ILE A 3 -18.10 -7.75 -21.09
C ILE A 3 -19.53 -8.09 -21.51
N GLN A 4 -19.79 -8.09 -22.82
CA GLN A 4 -21.10 -8.40 -23.37
C GLN A 4 -21.51 -9.85 -23.10
N ALA A 5 -20.59 -10.80 -23.27
CA ALA A 5 -20.83 -12.21 -22.94
C ALA A 5 -21.10 -12.43 -21.44
N ILE A 6 -20.45 -11.67 -20.55
CA ILE A 6 -20.69 -11.74 -19.10
C ILE A 6 -22.11 -11.27 -18.78
N GLN A 7 -22.55 -10.15 -19.36
CA GLN A 7 -23.88 -9.58 -19.15
C GLN A 7 -24.98 -10.51 -19.69
N GLU A 8 -24.77 -11.11 -20.85
CA GLU A 8 -25.71 -12.08 -21.46
C GLU A 8 -25.90 -13.35 -20.61
N ASN A 9 -24.95 -13.66 -19.72
CA ASN A 9 -24.97 -14.85 -18.88
C ASN A 9 -25.26 -14.54 -17.39
N ASN A 10 -25.69 -13.30 -17.06
CA ASN A 10 -26.01 -12.87 -15.68
C ASN A 10 -24.85 -13.11 -14.67
N PHE A 11 -23.60 -13.05 -15.12
CA PHE A 11 -22.47 -13.14 -14.22
C PHE A 11 -22.17 -11.77 -13.60
N GLU A 12 -22.07 -11.73 -12.27
CA GLU A 12 -21.58 -10.54 -11.57
C GLU A 12 -20.07 -10.44 -11.71
N THR A 13 -19.60 -9.25 -12.07
CA THR A 13 -18.19 -8.91 -12.10
C THR A 13 -17.85 -7.99 -10.95
N ALA A 14 -16.54 -7.88 -10.66
CA ALA A 14 -16.03 -6.81 -9.80
C ALA A 14 -16.42 -5.39 -10.27
N SER A 15 -16.91 -5.20 -11.51
CA SER A 15 -17.40 -3.90 -12.02
C SER A 15 -18.86 -3.62 -11.66
N ASP A 16 -19.62 -4.63 -11.25
CA ASP A 16 -21.02 -4.52 -10.81
C ASP A 16 -21.09 -4.22 -9.30
N TYR A 17 -19.94 -4.31 -8.61
CA TYR A 17 -19.80 -3.99 -7.20
C TYR A 17 -19.83 -2.47 -6.97
N LEU A 18 -21.02 -1.95 -6.65
CA LEU A 18 -21.26 -0.53 -6.37
C LEU A 18 -20.46 0.02 -5.17
N TYR A 19 -19.99 -0.84 -4.26
CA TYR A 19 -19.26 -0.42 -3.06
C TYR A 19 -17.76 -0.13 -3.29
N SER A 20 -17.17 -0.50 -4.43
CA SER A 20 -15.77 -0.16 -4.78
C SER A 20 -15.65 0.43 -6.18
N PHE A 21 -16.38 1.52 -6.40
CA PHE A 21 -16.43 2.22 -7.69
C PHE A 21 -15.08 2.79 -8.15
N TYR A 22 -14.07 2.94 -7.27
CA TYR A 22 -12.77 3.51 -7.64
C TYR A 22 -12.06 2.76 -8.76
N ARG A 23 -12.08 1.42 -8.75
CA ARG A 23 -11.45 0.61 -9.81
C ARG A 23 -12.19 0.75 -11.14
N LYS A 24 -13.52 0.84 -11.08
CA LYS A 24 -14.37 1.08 -12.25
C LYS A 24 -14.10 2.46 -12.84
N VAL A 25 -14.13 3.51 -12.02
CA VAL A 25 -13.82 4.89 -12.43
C VAL A 25 -12.41 4.98 -13.01
N ALA A 26 -11.42 4.36 -12.37
CA ALA A 26 -10.06 4.32 -12.90
C ALA A 26 -10.01 3.68 -14.28
N ARG A 27 -10.63 2.50 -14.46
CA ARG A 27 -10.69 1.83 -15.77
C ARG A 27 -11.41 2.66 -16.82
N GLU A 28 -12.60 3.17 -16.52
CA GLU A 28 -13.44 3.94 -17.47
C GLU A 28 -12.77 5.25 -17.90
N ASN A 29 -11.92 5.81 -17.06
CA ASN A 29 -11.17 7.03 -17.37
C ASN A 29 -9.71 6.78 -17.77
N GLY A 30 -9.30 5.51 -17.98
CA GLY A 30 -7.94 5.17 -18.39
C GLY A 30 -6.84 5.49 -17.37
N ILE A 31 -7.18 5.62 -16.08
CA ILE A 31 -6.22 5.84 -15.00
C ILE A 31 -5.43 4.57 -14.77
N GLN A 32 -4.10 4.65 -14.93
CA GLN A 32 -3.19 3.57 -14.61
C GLN A 32 -2.92 3.55 -13.10
N LEU A 33 -3.28 2.45 -12.42
CA LEU A 33 -3.16 2.34 -10.96
C LEU A 33 -1.75 1.98 -10.45
N SER A 34 -0.87 1.50 -11.33
CA SER A 34 0.45 0.97 -10.95
C SER A 34 1.55 1.37 -11.94
N ARG A 35 1.39 2.53 -12.58
CA ARG A 35 2.38 3.13 -13.49
C ARG A 35 2.55 4.61 -13.16
N TRP A 36 3.59 5.21 -13.70
CA TRP A 36 3.84 6.64 -13.57
C TRP A 36 2.79 7.45 -14.32
N SER A 37 2.39 8.57 -13.75
CA SER A 37 1.47 9.52 -14.35
C SER A 37 1.90 10.94 -14.00
N THR A 38 1.59 11.87 -14.89
CA THR A 38 1.76 13.31 -14.67
C THR A 38 0.42 13.91 -14.29
N ILE A 39 0.46 14.83 -13.32
CA ILE A 39 -0.69 15.66 -12.94
C ILE A 39 -0.44 17.09 -13.41
N ASN A 40 -1.35 17.60 -14.23
CA ASN A 40 -1.29 18.96 -14.76
C ASN A 40 -2.41 19.82 -14.14
N LYS A 41 -2.23 21.14 -14.12
CA LYS A 41 -3.25 22.13 -13.67
C LYS A 41 -3.94 21.75 -12.34
N TYR A 42 -3.18 21.20 -11.40
CA TYR A 42 -3.70 20.72 -10.12
C TYR A 42 -3.89 21.87 -9.12
N ILE A 43 -4.77 21.66 -8.16
CA ILE A 43 -4.91 22.51 -6.96
C ILE A 43 -4.35 21.72 -5.78
N ARG A 44 -3.28 22.23 -5.15
CA ARG A 44 -2.74 21.63 -3.93
C ARG A 44 -3.57 22.06 -2.73
N LYS A 45 -4.02 21.11 -1.93
CA LYS A 45 -4.73 21.40 -0.67
C LYS A 45 -3.73 21.92 0.37
N LYS A 46 -4.12 22.96 1.12
CA LYS A 46 -3.27 23.55 2.18
C LYS A 46 -3.19 22.61 3.40
N SER A 47 -2.05 22.64 4.09
CA SER A 47 -1.65 21.66 5.13
C SER A 47 -2.51 21.64 6.39
N GLU A 48 -3.36 22.64 6.64
CA GLU A 48 -4.16 22.70 7.86
C GLU A 48 -5.29 21.64 7.92
N GLN A 49 -5.54 20.92 6.82
CA GLN A 49 -6.56 19.87 6.70
C GLN A 49 -6.08 18.64 5.92
N THR A 50 -4.77 18.40 5.84
CA THR A 50 -4.22 17.23 5.13
C THR A 50 -4.44 15.97 5.95
N ASN A 51 -4.86 14.90 5.28
CA ASN A 51 -4.98 13.58 5.88
C ASN A 51 -3.62 13.16 6.50
N PRO A 52 -3.56 12.72 7.77
CA PRO A 52 -2.30 12.33 8.41
C PRO A 52 -1.56 11.19 7.70
N LEU A 53 -2.25 10.44 6.82
CA LEU A 53 -1.69 9.34 6.05
C LEU A 53 -0.96 9.79 4.76
N CYS A 54 -1.08 11.05 4.34
CA CYS A 54 -0.38 11.54 3.15
C CYS A 54 0.24 12.93 3.34
N LEU A 55 1.47 13.09 2.86
CA LEU A 55 2.19 14.37 2.94
C LEU A 55 1.63 15.41 1.96
N HIS A 56 1.05 14.96 0.85
CA HIS A 56 0.57 15.81 -0.24
C HIS A 56 -0.80 15.33 -0.73
N GLU A 57 -1.70 16.29 -0.90
CA GLU A 57 -3.05 16.07 -1.41
C GLU A 57 -3.32 17.08 -2.53
N PHE A 58 -3.80 16.57 -3.67
CA PHE A 58 -4.03 17.35 -4.88
C PHE A 58 -5.44 17.09 -5.41
N PHE A 59 -6.13 18.15 -5.82
CA PHE A 59 -7.32 18.07 -6.64
C PHE A 59 -6.93 18.26 -8.09
N VAL A 60 -7.32 17.32 -8.95
CA VAL A 60 -6.97 17.31 -10.37
C VAL A 60 -8.19 16.88 -11.17
N SER A 61 -8.43 17.56 -12.29
CA SER A 61 -9.40 17.11 -13.28
C SER A 61 -8.88 15.83 -13.93
N ILE A 62 -9.78 14.87 -14.19
CA ILE A 62 -9.39 13.62 -14.84
C ILE A 62 -8.71 13.82 -16.20
N LYS A 63 -9.08 14.89 -16.91
CA LYS A 63 -8.49 15.25 -18.22
C LYS A 63 -7.03 15.71 -18.11
N ASP A 64 -6.61 16.14 -16.92
CA ASP A 64 -5.26 16.63 -16.64
C ASP A 64 -4.40 15.59 -15.90
N PHE A 65 -4.94 14.38 -15.66
CA PHE A 65 -4.20 13.20 -15.18
C PHE A 65 -3.78 12.36 -16.40
N CYS A 66 -2.50 12.37 -16.74
CA CYS A 66 -2.00 11.77 -17.96
C CYS A 66 -0.98 10.67 -17.66
N SER A 67 -1.12 9.50 -18.29
CA SER A 67 -0.10 8.46 -18.20
C SER A 67 1.25 8.96 -18.72
N LEU A 68 2.33 8.58 -18.05
CA LEU A 68 3.70 8.84 -18.48
C LEU A 68 4.29 7.56 -19.06
N GLU A 69 4.34 7.48 -20.39
CA GLU A 69 4.89 6.31 -21.10
C GLU A 69 6.36 6.48 -21.48
N ASP A 70 6.83 7.72 -21.70
CA ASP A 70 8.22 8.02 -22.08
C ASP A 70 8.88 8.95 -21.05
N PHE A 71 9.78 8.39 -20.24
CA PHE A 71 10.53 9.13 -19.22
C PHE A 71 11.54 10.12 -19.79
N THR A 72 11.96 9.96 -21.06
CA THR A 72 12.95 10.88 -21.67
C THR A 72 12.41 12.30 -21.77
N THR A 73 11.09 12.45 -21.86
CA THR A 73 10.36 13.74 -21.84
C THR A 73 10.53 14.53 -20.54
N LEU A 74 11.02 13.89 -19.47
CA LEU A 74 11.26 14.51 -18.17
C LEU A 74 12.74 14.56 -17.79
N SER A 75 13.64 14.11 -18.67
CA SER A 75 15.07 13.98 -18.38
C SER A 75 15.77 15.32 -18.12
N ASP A 76 15.18 16.42 -18.58
CA ASP A 76 15.61 17.79 -18.35
C ASP A 76 15.34 18.27 -16.91
N ARG A 77 14.32 17.71 -16.26
CA ARG A 77 13.85 18.11 -14.93
C ARG A 77 14.23 17.13 -13.83
N PHE A 78 14.28 15.84 -14.17
CA PHE A 78 14.52 14.77 -13.21
C PHE A 78 15.46 13.71 -13.79
N PRO A 79 16.35 13.13 -12.97
CA PRO A 79 17.15 12.00 -13.42
C PRO A 79 16.25 10.80 -13.71
N ILE A 80 16.45 10.14 -14.86
CA ILE A 80 15.66 8.95 -15.27
C ILE A 80 15.69 7.87 -14.19
N SER A 81 16.81 7.75 -13.46
CA SER A 81 16.96 6.81 -12.35
C SER A 81 15.93 7.00 -11.22
N ALA A 82 15.34 8.19 -11.06
CA ALA A 82 14.29 8.44 -10.09
C ALA A 82 12.96 7.73 -10.44
N PHE A 83 12.74 7.40 -11.72
CA PHE A 83 11.54 6.71 -12.20
C PHE A 83 11.73 5.19 -12.36
N LEU A 84 12.98 4.70 -12.28
CA LEU A 84 13.28 3.27 -12.43
C LEU A 84 12.78 2.42 -11.26
N ARG A 85 12.59 3.02 -10.08
CA ARG A 85 12.16 2.32 -8.87
C ARG A 85 11.06 3.09 -8.18
N ASP A 86 9.99 2.39 -7.83
CA ASP A 86 9.02 2.94 -6.90
C ASP A 86 9.63 2.94 -5.50
N ARG A 87 9.48 4.03 -4.75
CA ARG A 87 9.95 4.11 -3.35
C ARG A 87 8.90 3.52 -2.41
N THR A 88 8.39 2.34 -2.76
CA THR A 88 7.45 1.61 -1.91
C THR A 88 8.17 1.08 -0.67
N LEU A 89 7.63 1.43 0.49
CA LEU A 89 8.05 0.87 1.76
C LEU A 89 7.25 -0.40 2.04
N ILE A 90 7.93 -1.50 2.33
CA ILE A 90 7.33 -2.79 2.69
C ILE A 90 7.54 -3.01 4.18
N LEU A 91 6.46 -3.20 4.92
CA LEU A 91 6.46 -3.69 6.29
C LEU A 91 6.01 -5.14 6.27
N THR A 92 6.86 -6.05 6.76
CA THR A 92 6.47 -7.42 7.10
C THR A 92 6.49 -7.58 8.61
N TRP A 93 5.59 -8.40 9.12
CA TRP A 93 5.47 -8.62 10.56
C TRP A 93 4.99 -10.04 10.86
N ASP A 94 5.32 -10.52 12.04
CA ASP A 94 4.89 -11.79 12.60
C ASP A 94 4.68 -11.65 14.11
N ILE A 95 3.88 -12.53 14.71
CA ILE A 95 3.53 -12.47 16.14
C ILE A 95 3.79 -13.78 16.86
N GLU A 96 4.25 -13.69 18.09
CA GLU A 96 4.38 -14.83 18.98
C GLU A 96 3.36 -14.75 20.10
N THR A 97 2.73 -15.89 20.37
CA THR A 97 1.64 -16.00 21.34
C THR A 97 1.93 -17.05 22.40
N TYR A 98 1.42 -16.81 23.59
CA TYR A 98 1.44 -17.74 24.70
C TYR A 98 0.03 -18.23 24.97
N ALA A 99 -0.16 -19.56 24.95
CA ALA A 99 -1.38 -20.21 25.40
C ALA A 99 -1.27 -20.59 26.88
N SER A 100 -2.31 -20.29 27.66
CA SER A 100 -2.33 -20.58 29.09
C SER A 100 -2.54 -22.04 29.45
N GLN A 101 -3.18 -22.80 28.55
CA GLN A 101 -3.34 -24.24 28.66
C GLN A 101 -2.24 -24.94 27.85
N MET A 102 -1.55 -25.88 28.49
CA MET A 102 -0.50 -26.65 27.85
C MET A 102 -1.15 -27.55 26.78
N GLU A 103 -0.59 -27.59 25.56
CA GLU A 103 -1.05 -28.38 24.40
C GLU A 103 -2.26 -27.83 23.59
N GLU A 104 -2.78 -26.65 23.92
CA GLU A 104 -3.83 -25.98 23.12
C GLU A 104 -3.29 -24.80 22.30
N PHE A 105 -3.95 -24.49 21.18
CA PHE A 105 -3.67 -23.29 20.41
C PHE A 105 -4.14 -22.05 21.18
N ALA A 106 -3.42 -20.94 21.03
CA ALA A 106 -3.81 -19.67 21.62
C ALA A 106 -5.08 -19.13 20.95
N GLU A 107 -6.24 -19.30 21.59
CA GLU A 107 -7.49 -18.69 21.16
C GLU A 107 -7.53 -17.19 21.47
N VAL A 108 -8.03 -16.40 20.52
CA VAL A 108 -8.09 -14.92 20.59
C VAL A 108 -9.02 -14.41 21.71
N LEU A 109 -10.07 -15.17 22.04
CA LEU A 109 -11.08 -14.76 23.02
C LEU A 109 -10.70 -15.14 24.47
N GLU A 110 -9.73 -16.02 24.65
CA GLU A 110 -9.26 -16.43 25.98
C GLU A 110 -8.30 -15.36 26.54
N GLN A 111 -8.77 -14.62 27.55
CA GLN A 111 -8.05 -13.48 28.13
C GLN A 111 -6.69 -13.84 28.73
N LYS A 112 -6.49 -15.11 29.11
CA LYS A 112 -5.21 -15.58 29.63
C LYS A 112 -4.15 -15.75 28.54
N ASN A 113 -4.55 -15.90 27.29
CA ASN A 113 -3.64 -15.98 26.16
C ASN A 113 -3.11 -14.58 25.82
N LYS A 114 -1.82 -14.49 25.50
CA LYS A 114 -1.16 -13.20 25.28
C LYS A 114 -0.27 -13.25 24.06
N VAL A 115 -0.35 -12.20 23.22
CA VAL A 115 0.75 -11.86 22.32
C VAL A 115 1.86 -11.30 23.20
N PHE A 116 3.03 -11.95 23.19
CA PHE A 116 4.17 -11.49 23.99
C PHE A 116 5.29 -10.90 23.13
N MET A 117 5.25 -11.12 21.81
CA MET A 117 6.21 -10.57 20.88
C MET A 117 5.55 -10.23 19.54
N ILE A 118 5.98 -9.12 18.93
CA ILE A 118 5.70 -8.77 17.54
C ILE A 118 7.04 -8.48 16.88
N GLY A 119 7.43 -9.31 15.92
CA GLY A 119 8.60 -9.09 15.08
C GLY A 119 8.19 -8.33 13.82
N MET A 120 8.96 -7.32 13.45
CA MET A 120 8.71 -6.52 12.25
C MET A 120 10.00 -6.23 11.50
N THR A 121 9.91 -6.21 10.17
CA THR A 121 11.00 -5.79 9.30
C THR A 121 10.51 -4.81 8.25
N LEU A 122 11.33 -3.77 8.01
CA LEU A 122 11.03 -2.68 7.09
C LEU A 122 12.03 -2.66 5.93
N HIS A 123 11.52 -2.72 4.70
CA HIS A 123 12.34 -2.81 3.48
C HIS A 123 11.90 -1.78 2.44
N CYS A 124 12.83 -1.33 1.62
CA CYS A 124 12.46 -0.75 0.32
C CYS A 124 12.19 -1.91 -0.64
N LYS A 125 11.08 -1.87 -1.39
CA LYS A 125 10.66 -2.95 -2.30
C LYS A 125 11.77 -3.50 -3.20
N ASP A 126 12.58 -2.60 -3.76
CA ASP A 126 13.62 -2.92 -4.74
C ASP A 126 15.05 -2.86 -4.16
N ASP A 127 15.19 -2.91 -2.83
CA ASP A 127 16.48 -2.91 -2.14
C ASP A 127 16.62 -4.18 -1.29
N PRO A 128 17.65 -5.02 -1.52
CA PRO A 128 17.89 -6.20 -0.68
C PRO A 128 18.31 -5.84 0.74
N LYS A 129 18.76 -4.60 0.99
CA LYS A 129 19.17 -4.15 2.31
C LYS A 129 17.96 -3.73 3.12
N LEU A 130 17.83 -4.34 4.29
CA LEU A 130 16.85 -3.98 5.28
C LEU A 130 17.06 -2.55 5.83
N LEU A 131 15.98 -1.80 6.01
CA LEU A 131 16.01 -0.48 6.62
C LEU A 131 15.98 -0.55 8.15
N LYS A 132 15.11 -1.40 8.71
CA LYS A 132 14.91 -1.51 10.15
C LYS A 132 14.36 -2.88 10.55
N GLN A 133 14.85 -3.40 11.67
CA GLN A 133 14.25 -4.49 12.44
C GLN A 133 13.67 -3.88 13.71
N ILE A 134 12.47 -4.34 14.08
CA ILE A 134 11.79 -3.90 15.29
C ILE A 134 11.22 -5.14 15.94
N CYS A 135 11.56 -5.35 17.21
CA CYS A 135 10.94 -6.35 18.06
C CYS A 135 10.21 -5.65 19.20
N ILE A 136 8.90 -5.78 19.26
CA ILE A 136 8.10 -5.30 20.38
C ILE A 136 7.85 -6.49 21.29
N VAL A 137 8.27 -6.38 22.55
CA VAL A 137 8.10 -7.42 23.57
C VAL A 137 7.22 -6.93 24.72
N GLY A 138 6.40 -7.82 25.27
CA GLY A 138 5.52 -7.53 26.40
C GLY A 138 6.21 -7.51 27.77
N VAL A 139 7.50 -7.80 27.81
CA VAL A 139 8.32 -7.85 29.03
C VAL A 139 9.62 -7.07 28.84
N GLU A 140 10.10 -6.43 29.91
CA GLU A 140 11.37 -5.70 29.88
C GLU A 140 12.52 -6.65 29.50
N THR A 141 13.18 -6.36 28.39
CA THR A 141 14.23 -7.21 27.81
C THR A 141 15.37 -6.33 27.33
N ALA A 142 16.62 -6.79 27.50
CA ALA A 142 17.77 -6.11 26.94
C ALA A 142 17.73 -6.13 25.39
N PRO A 143 18.29 -5.12 24.71
CA PRO A 143 18.40 -5.15 23.26
C PRO A 143 19.18 -6.38 22.76
N ASP A 144 18.64 -7.10 21.78
CA ASP A 144 19.36 -8.19 21.10
C ASP A 144 20.09 -7.62 19.88
N PRO A 145 21.43 -7.70 19.81
CA PRO A 145 22.19 -7.14 18.68
C PRO A 145 21.93 -7.87 17.34
N ARG A 146 21.21 -8.99 17.34
CA ARG A 146 20.77 -9.70 16.14
C ARG A 146 19.48 -9.11 15.54
N TRP A 147 18.86 -8.15 16.24
CA TRP A 147 17.64 -7.44 15.90
C TRP A 147 17.84 -5.92 15.91
#